data_AF-A0A6L6B8Y6-F1
#
_entry.id   AF-A0A6L6B8Y6-F1
#
_cell.length_a   1.000
_cell.length_b   1.000
_cell.length_c   1.000
_cell.angle_alpha   90.00
_cell.angle_beta   90.00
_cell.angle_gamma   90.00
#
_symmetry.space_group_name_H-M   'P 1'
#
loop_
_entity.id
_entity.type
_entity.pdbx_description
1 polymer ?
#
loop_
_entity_poly.entity_id
_entity_poly.type
_entity_poly.pdbx_seq_one_letter_code
_entity_poly.pdbx_strand_id
1 'polypeptide(L)'
;EHALIAFTTGILDVMDRDELQGVIAHEMSHVANRDTLVSAVAATTAGAIAILSDVLTRMMWFGGGRRDRDSNSNPLLIVFSLLILILAPIAAVLLKSAISRKRESLADATAVSFTRNPAGLRAALEVLARDSTVVQQRSTSVAHIWIESPLDASSVSKLFSTHPPIQERIAALKAMESLS
;
A
#
# COMPACT_ATOMS: atom_id res chain seq x y z
N GLU A 1 -22.73 1.23 6.88
CA GLU A 1 -23.84 2.07 6.38
C GLU A 1 -23.46 3.51 6.10
N HIS A 2 -22.43 4.06 6.76
CA HIS A 2 -21.99 5.43 6.50
C HIS A 2 -20.50 5.45 6.13
N ALA A 3 -20.16 6.21 5.09
CA ALA A 3 -18.80 6.54 4.72
C ALA A 3 -18.74 8.06 4.48
N LEU A 4 -17.63 8.68 4.86
CA LEU A 4 -17.38 10.10 4.69
C LEU A 4 -16.24 10.24 3.71
N ILE A 5 -16.45 11.02 2.65
CA ILE A 5 -15.42 11.39 1.69
C ILE A 5 -15.26 12.90 1.81
N ALA A 6 -14.04 13.34 2.08
CA ALA A 6 -13.71 14.76 2.21
C ALA A 6 -12.78 15.16 1.06
N PHE A 7 -13.04 16.32 0.48
CA PHE A 7 -12.22 16.93 -0.56
C PHE A 7 -11.50 18.15 0.02
N THR A 8 -10.25 18.35 -0.38
CA THR A 8 -9.54 19.59 -0.08
C THR A 8 -10.13 20.72 -0.92
N THR A 9 -9.99 21.97 -0.47
CA THR A 9 -10.42 23.10 -1.31
C THR A 9 -9.62 23.16 -2.61
N GLY A 10 -8.32 22.87 -2.55
CA GLY A 10 -7.44 22.88 -3.73
C GLY A 10 -7.87 21.90 -4.82
N ILE A 11 -8.32 20.69 -4.49
CA ILE A 11 -8.77 19.74 -5.52
C ILE A 11 -10.09 20.19 -6.15
N LEU A 12 -10.98 20.84 -5.38
CA LEU A 12 -12.23 21.41 -5.89
C LEU A 12 -12.00 22.63 -6.81
N ASP A 13 -10.91 23.37 -6.60
CA ASP A 13 -10.56 24.55 -7.40
C ASP A 13 -9.87 24.18 -8.72
N VAL A 14 -9.15 23.05 -8.76
CA VAL A 14 -8.31 22.66 -9.91
C VAL A 14 -9.00 21.64 -10.80
N MET A 15 -9.86 20.77 -10.26
CA MET A 15 -10.53 19.71 -11.03
C MET A 15 -11.90 20.12 -11.55
N ASP A 16 -12.22 19.68 -12.75
CA ASP A 16 -13.55 19.82 -13.32
C ASP A 16 -14.55 18.78 -12.76
N ARG A 17 -15.80 18.86 -13.22
CA ARG A 17 -16.88 17.98 -12.75
C ARG A 17 -16.63 16.51 -13.08
N ASP A 18 -16.12 16.19 -14.26
CA ASP A 18 -15.91 14.81 -14.71
C ASP A 18 -14.68 14.20 -14.03
N GLU A 19 -13.66 15.02 -13.79
CA GLU A 19 -12.48 14.69 -13.00
C GLU A 19 -12.86 14.38 -11.55
N LEU A 20 -13.57 15.30 -10.88
CA LEU A 20 -14.07 15.10 -9.52
C LEU A 20 -15.01 13.89 -9.43
N GLN A 21 -15.88 13.69 -10.42
CA GLN A 21 -16.74 12.51 -10.47
C GLN A 21 -15.91 11.22 -10.55
N GLY A 22 -14.81 11.23 -11.31
CA GLY A 22 -13.85 10.12 -11.36
C GLY A 22 -13.20 9.85 -10.00
N VAL A 23 -12.71 10.89 -9.32
CA VAL A 23 -12.08 10.77 -7.99
C VAL A 23 -13.08 10.30 -6.94
N ILE A 24 -14.30 10.87 -6.91
CA ILE A 24 -15.37 10.43 -6.00
C ILE A 24 -15.68 8.96 -6.22
N ALA A 25 -15.81 8.52 -7.48
CA ALA A 25 -16.09 7.12 -7.78
C ALA A 25 -14.96 6.18 -7.36
N HIS A 26 -13.71 6.62 -7.45
CA HIS A 26 -12.55 5.91 -6.94
C HIS A 26 -12.61 5.76 -5.41
N GLU A 27 -12.83 6.84 -4.67
CA GLU A 27 -12.96 6.79 -3.21
C GLU A 27 -14.16 5.95 -2.75
N MET A 28 -15.30 6.07 -3.45
CA MET A 28 -16.46 5.22 -3.20
C MET A 28 -16.17 3.74 -3.47
N SER A 29 -15.32 3.43 -4.45
CA SER A 29 -14.94 2.06 -4.73
C SER A 29 -14.15 1.43 -3.59
N HIS A 30 -13.27 2.17 -2.90
CA HIS A 30 -12.60 1.67 -1.70
C HIS A 30 -13.60 1.30 -0.60
N VAL A 31 -14.66 2.08 -0.43
CA VAL A 31 -15.74 1.75 0.51
C VAL A 31 -16.49 0.49 0.06
N ALA A 32 -16.88 0.43 -1.22
CA ALA A 32 -17.62 -0.69 -1.79
C ALA A 32 -16.84 -2.01 -1.70
N ASN A 33 -15.53 -1.96 -1.95
CA ASN A 33 -14.61 -3.09 -1.93
C ASN A 33 -14.07 -3.42 -0.52
N ARG A 34 -14.55 -2.71 0.50
CA ARG A 34 -14.19 -2.90 1.92
C ARG A 34 -12.69 -2.77 2.14
N ASP A 35 -12.14 -1.63 1.70
CA ASP A 35 -10.70 -1.44 1.67
C ASP A 35 -10.01 -1.38 3.01
N THR A 36 -10.64 -0.72 3.96
CA THR A 36 -10.17 -0.71 5.34
C THR A 36 -10.12 -2.11 5.96
N LEU A 37 -11.11 -2.98 5.67
CA LEU A 37 -11.20 -4.32 6.26
C LEU A 37 -10.06 -5.22 5.78
N VAL A 38 -9.86 -5.33 4.47
CA VAL A 38 -8.81 -6.20 3.92
C VAL A 38 -7.42 -5.70 4.34
N SER A 39 -7.21 -4.38 4.39
CA SER A 39 -5.96 -3.80 4.88
C SER A 39 -5.74 -4.09 6.37
N ALA A 40 -6.79 -4.04 7.19
CA ALA A 40 -6.72 -4.42 8.60
C ALA A 40 -6.36 -5.90 8.76
N VAL A 41 -7.04 -6.81 8.05
CA VAL A 41 -6.74 -8.26 8.11
C VAL A 41 -5.30 -8.54 7.66
N ALA A 42 -4.85 -7.93 6.57
CA ALA A 42 -3.47 -8.06 6.11
C ALA A 42 -2.45 -7.54 7.14
N ALA A 43 -2.71 -6.37 7.74
CA ALA A 43 -1.85 -5.78 8.77
C ALA A 43 -1.81 -6.63 10.05
N THR A 44 -2.95 -7.13 10.52
CA THR A 44 -3.02 -8.01 11.70
C THR A 44 -2.28 -9.32 11.46
N THR A 45 -2.41 -9.91 10.26
CA THR A 45 -1.72 -11.15 9.88
C THR A 45 -0.21 -10.94 9.81
N ALA A 46 0.23 -9.87 9.15
CA ALA A 46 1.64 -9.49 9.08
C ALA A 46 2.23 -9.19 10.47
N GLY A 47 1.46 -8.50 11.33
CA GLY A 47 1.82 -8.21 12.71
C GLY A 47 1.96 -9.47 13.56
N ALA A 48 1.05 -10.43 13.42
CA ALA A 48 1.12 -11.71 14.12
C ALA A 48 2.39 -12.49 13.72
N ILE A 49 2.73 -12.53 12.42
CA ILE A 49 3.97 -13.14 11.93
C ILE A 49 5.19 -12.44 12.52
N ALA A 50 5.21 -11.10 12.51
CA ALA A 50 6.32 -10.33 13.05
C ALA A 50 6.53 -10.56 14.56
N ILE A 51 5.45 -10.63 15.34
CA ILE A 51 5.51 -10.94 16.77
C ILE A 51 6.05 -12.37 17.00
N LEU A 52 5.56 -13.35 16.23
CA LEU A 52 6.05 -14.73 16.33
C LEU A 52 7.55 -14.82 15.99
N SER A 53 7.99 -14.14 14.94
CA SER A 53 9.40 -14.02 14.59
C SER A 53 10.21 -13.39 15.73
N ASP A 54 9.77 -12.25 16.30
CA ASP A 54 10.48 -11.58 17.40
C ASP A 54 10.58 -12.48 18.66
N VAL A 55 9.49 -13.15 19.03
CA VAL A 55 9.47 -14.10 20.15
C VAL A 55 10.45 -15.25 19.93
N LEU A 56 10.44 -15.87 18.74
CA LEU A 56 11.38 -16.94 18.40
C LEU A 56 12.83 -16.46 18.42
N THR A 57 13.09 -15.25 17.93
CA THR A 57 14.43 -14.62 17.99
C THR A 57 14.92 -14.49 19.42
N ARG A 58 14.08 -13.94 20.30
CA ARG A 58 14.39 -13.74 21.72
C ARG A 58 14.58 -15.08 22.43
N MET A 59 13.76 -16.08 22.12
CA MET A 59 13.92 -17.42 22.69
C MET A 59 15.24 -18.09 22.25
N MET A 60 15.66 -17.91 21.00
CA MET A 60 16.95 -18.42 20.54
C MET A 60 18.14 -17.68 21.17
N TRP A 61 18.07 -16.36 21.30
CA TRP A 61 19.18 -15.54 21.81
C TRP A 61 19.29 -15.55 23.35
N PHE A 62 18.16 -15.47 24.06
CA PHE A 62 18.12 -15.39 25.53
C PHE A 62 17.75 -16.72 26.21
N GLY A 63 17.13 -17.66 25.50
CA GLY A 63 16.81 -19.00 26.01
C GLY A 63 17.93 -20.03 25.87
N GLY A 64 19.04 -19.67 25.21
CA GLY A 64 20.21 -20.55 25.00
C GLY A 64 21.15 -20.72 26.20
N GLY A 65 20.89 -20.06 27.34
CA GLY A 65 21.81 -20.02 28.50
C GLY A 65 21.91 -21.28 29.36
N ARG A 66 21.19 -22.37 29.04
CA ARG A 66 21.24 -23.64 29.81
C ARG A 66 20.93 -24.85 28.93
N ARG A 67 21.77 -25.16 27.94
CA ARG A 67 21.72 -26.49 27.34
C ARG A 67 23.12 -27.08 27.29
N ASP A 68 23.26 -28.11 28.11
CA ASP A 68 24.42 -28.94 28.29
C ASP A 68 25.05 -29.39 26.97
N ARG A 69 26.35 -29.59 27.08
CA ARG A 69 27.38 -29.66 26.06
C ARG A 69 27.32 -30.90 25.14
N ASP A 70 26.16 -31.54 24.95
CA ASP A 70 26.11 -32.92 24.43
C ASP A 70 25.01 -33.23 23.40
N SER A 71 24.41 -32.20 22.78
CA SER A 71 23.44 -32.40 21.70
C SER A 71 24.01 -31.89 20.39
N ASN A 72 24.18 -32.80 19.43
CA ASN A 72 24.50 -32.61 18.02
C ASN A 72 23.57 -31.56 17.36
N SER A 73 23.79 -30.28 17.65
CA SER A 73 23.06 -29.17 17.05
C SER A 73 23.56 -29.00 15.63
N ASN A 74 22.84 -29.54 14.66
CA ASN A 74 23.18 -29.44 13.26
C ASN A 74 23.29 -27.95 12.86
N PRO A 75 24.49 -27.44 12.54
CA PRO A 75 24.70 -26.01 12.25
C PRO A 75 23.81 -25.50 11.10
N LEU A 76 23.47 -26.39 10.15
CA LEU A 76 22.54 -26.11 9.06
C LEU A 76 21.14 -25.71 9.54
N LEU A 77 20.62 -26.34 10.61
CA LEU A 77 19.30 -26.00 11.14
C LEU A 77 19.27 -24.61 11.78
N ILE A 78 20.36 -24.21 12.45
CA ILE A 78 20.49 -22.89 13.06
C ILE A 78 20.53 -21.81 11.96
N VAL A 79 21.37 -22.00 10.94
CA VAL A 79 21.48 -21.05 9.82
C VAL A 79 20.15 -20.92 9.07
N PHE A 80 19.47 -22.04 8.82
CA PHE A 80 18.16 -22.04 8.15
C PHE A 80 17.08 -21.32 8.98
N SER A 81 17.06 -21.53 10.30
CA SER A 81 16.13 -20.84 11.19
C SER A 81 16.35 -19.33 11.24
N LEU A 82 17.61 -18.89 11.22
CA LEU A 82 17.98 -17.47 11.17
C LEU A 82 17.57 -16.81 9.84
N LEU A 83 17.69 -17.55 8.73
CA LEU A 83 17.26 -17.10 7.40
C LEU A 83 15.75 -16.86 7.35
N ILE A 84 14.95 -17.83 7.79
CA ILE A 84 13.48 -17.70 7.82
C ILE A 84 13.06 -16.52 8.69
N LEU A 85 13.73 -16.34 9.83
CA LEU A 85 13.44 -15.28 10.77
C LEU A 85 13.58 -13.87 10.17
N ILE A 86 14.58 -13.66 9.32
CA ILE A 86 14.81 -12.38 8.62
C ILE A 86 13.88 -12.25 7.42
N LEU A 87 13.68 -13.33 6.66
CA LEU A 87 12.90 -13.31 5.43
C LEU A 87 11.39 -13.20 5.66
N ALA A 88 10.85 -13.81 6.73
CA ALA A 88 9.43 -13.80 7.04
C ALA A 88 8.82 -12.39 7.18
N PRO A 89 9.38 -11.47 7.98
CA PRO A 89 8.83 -10.11 8.10
C PRO A 89 8.96 -9.32 6.79
N ILE A 90 10.06 -9.50 6.04
CA ILE A 90 10.23 -8.86 4.73
C ILE A 90 9.14 -9.36 3.76
N ALA A 91 8.92 -10.67 3.71
CA ALA A 91 7.88 -11.27 2.89
C ALA A 91 6.48 -10.76 3.26
N ALA A 92 6.19 -10.60 4.56
CA ALA A 92 4.91 -10.06 5.03
C ALA A 92 4.68 -8.61 4.57
N VAL A 93 5.72 -7.75 4.63
CA VAL A 93 5.65 -6.37 4.14
C VAL A 93 5.44 -6.33 2.63
N LEU A 94 6.19 -7.14 1.88
CA LEU A 94 6.06 -7.23 0.42
C LEU A 94 4.66 -7.72 0.00
N LEU A 95 4.11 -8.71 0.71
CA LEU A 95 2.76 -9.20 0.47
C LEU A 95 1.72 -8.10 0.72
N LYS A 96 1.81 -7.37 1.84
CA LYS A 96 0.92 -6.23 2.14
C LYS A 96 0.99 -5.17 1.04
N SER A 97 2.20 -4.80 0.62
CA SER A 97 2.46 -3.83 -0.45
C SER A 97 1.85 -4.27 -1.79
N ALA A 98 1.99 -5.56 -2.13
CA ALA A 98 1.39 -6.14 -3.33
C ALA A 98 -0.14 -6.16 -3.28
N ILE A 99 -0.74 -6.47 -2.12
CA ILE A 99 -2.19 -6.40 -1.92
C ILE A 99 -2.67 -4.95 -2.13
N SER A 100 -2.00 -3.96 -1.53
CA SER A 100 -2.36 -2.53 -1.70
C SER A 100 -2.42 -2.13 -3.18
N ARG A 101 -1.37 -2.43 -3.97
CA ARG A 101 -1.32 -2.10 -5.40
C ARG A 101 -2.44 -2.77 -6.21
N LYS A 102 -2.75 -4.04 -5.92
CA LYS A 102 -3.83 -4.75 -6.62
C LYS A 102 -5.19 -4.13 -6.36
N ARG A 103 -5.37 -3.53 -5.19
CA ARG A 103 -6.63 -2.91 -4.80
C ARG A 103 -6.83 -1.55 -5.41
N GLU A 104 -5.76 -0.78 -5.58
CA GLU A 104 -5.84 0.46 -6.35
C GLU A 104 -6.32 0.19 -7.79
N SER A 105 -5.75 -0.83 -8.43
CA SER A 105 -6.16 -1.21 -9.80
C SER A 105 -7.61 -1.68 -9.86
N LEU A 106 -8.08 -2.38 -8.82
CA LEU A 106 -9.47 -2.80 -8.69
C LEU A 106 -10.39 -1.58 -8.46
N ALA A 107 -9.95 -0.64 -7.64
CA ALA A 107 -10.64 0.62 -7.37
C ALA A 107 -10.81 1.44 -8.65
N ASP A 108 -9.76 1.57 -9.47
CA ASP A 108 -9.84 2.23 -10.78
C ASP A 108 -10.86 1.57 -11.70
N ALA A 109 -10.82 0.25 -11.84
CA ALA A 109 -11.79 -0.48 -12.67
C ALA A 109 -13.23 -0.33 -12.15
N THR A 110 -13.41 -0.34 -10.82
CA THR A 110 -14.72 -0.17 -10.20
C THR A 110 -15.23 1.26 -10.37
N ALA A 111 -14.37 2.26 -10.25
CA ALA A 111 -14.70 3.66 -10.49
C ALA A 111 -15.21 3.86 -11.92
N VAL A 112 -14.50 3.29 -12.90
CA VAL A 112 -14.92 3.30 -14.31
C VAL A 112 -16.27 2.59 -14.48
N SER A 113 -16.52 1.49 -13.77
CA SER A 113 -17.82 0.82 -13.83
C SER A 113 -18.98 1.68 -13.27
N PHE A 114 -18.69 2.54 -12.27
CA PHE A 114 -19.66 3.45 -11.67
C PHE A 114 -19.93 4.66 -12.56
N THR A 115 -18.89 5.29 -13.11
CA THR A 115 -19.03 6.52 -13.89
C THR A 115 -19.30 6.26 -15.37
N ARG A 116 -18.92 5.09 -15.88
CA ARG A 116 -18.82 4.76 -17.31
C ARG A 116 -17.98 5.78 -18.09
N ASN A 117 -17.07 6.47 -17.39
CA ASN A 117 -16.23 7.51 -17.94
C ASN A 117 -14.78 7.30 -17.48
N PRO A 118 -14.00 6.47 -18.18
CA PRO A 118 -12.58 6.28 -17.88
C PRO A 118 -11.75 7.55 -18.14
N ALA A 119 -12.19 8.42 -19.05
CA ALA A 119 -11.50 9.66 -19.37
C ALA A 119 -11.52 10.67 -18.22
N GLY A 120 -12.62 10.76 -17.46
CA GLY A 120 -12.71 11.63 -16.29
C GLY A 120 -11.67 11.26 -15.22
N LEU A 121 -11.57 9.97 -14.87
CA LEU A 121 -10.57 9.52 -13.90
C LEU A 121 -9.14 9.68 -14.43
N ARG A 122 -8.90 9.42 -15.72
CA ARG A 122 -7.60 9.62 -16.34
C ARG A 122 -7.17 11.10 -16.31
N ALA A 123 -8.07 12.01 -16.67
CA ALA A 123 -7.81 13.45 -16.66
C ALA A 123 -7.49 13.94 -15.24
N ALA A 124 -8.24 13.47 -14.24
CA ALA A 124 -7.94 13.76 -12.83
C ALA A 124 -6.53 13.32 -12.42
N LEU A 125 -6.11 12.12 -12.83
CA LEU A 125 -4.74 11.64 -12.58
C LEU A 125 -3.68 12.46 -13.31
N GLU A 126 -3.97 12.98 -14.52
CA GLU A 126 -3.07 13.87 -15.24
C GLU A 126 -2.95 15.25 -14.59
N VAL A 127 -4.03 15.76 -13.98
CA VAL A 127 -4.01 16.98 -13.15
C VAL A 127 -3.11 16.75 -11.93
N LEU A 128 -3.29 15.64 -11.21
CA LEU A 128 -2.47 15.30 -10.05
C LEU A 128 -1.00 15.09 -10.41
N ALA A 129 -0.71 14.47 -11.56
CA ALA A 129 0.67 14.25 -12.02
C ALA A 129 1.41 15.55 -12.38
N ARG A 130 0.68 16.62 -12.70
CA ARG A 130 1.23 17.94 -13.01
C ARG A 130 1.44 18.80 -11.77
N ASP A 131 0.72 18.49 -10.69
CA ASP A 131 0.94 19.15 -9.41
C ASP A 131 2.29 18.72 -8.84
N SER A 132 3.17 19.70 -8.64
CA SER A 132 4.53 19.51 -8.10
C SER A 132 4.69 20.22 -6.77
N THR A 133 3.57 20.53 -6.10
CA THR A 133 3.55 21.23 -4.81
C THR A 133 4.35 20.44 -3.78
N VAL A 134 5.59 20.88 -3.55
CA VAL A 134 6.50 20.25 -2.61
C VAL A 134 5.98 20.47 -1.19
N VAL A 135 5.64 19.37 -0.53
CA VAL A 135 5.23 19.35 0.87
C VAL A 135 6.37 19.83 1.76
N GLN A 136 6.30 21.09 2.21
CA GLN A 136 7.37 21.73 3.00
C GLN A 136 7.46 21.20 4.44
N GLN A 137 6.41 20.58 4.98
CA GLN A 137 6.36 20.15 6.39
C GLN A 137 6.41 18.62 6.52
N ARG A 138 7.63 18.08 6.47
CA ARG A 138 7.93 16.67 6.81
C ARG A 138 7.78 16.45 8.32
N SER A 139 6.62 15.97 8.74
CA SER A 139 6.51 15.28 10.03
C SER A 139 6.20 13.81 9.77
N THR A 140 7.09 12.92 10.21
CA THR A 140 6.93 11.46 10.17
C THR A 140 5.66 10.99 10.88
N SER A 141 5.10 11.84 11.74
CA SER A 141 3.88 11.55 12.52
C SER A 141 2.60 11.63 11.70
N VAL A 142 2.56 12.40 10.60
CA VAL A 142 1.36 12.55 9.73
C VAL A 142 1.51 11.88 8.37
N ALA A 143 2.67 11.31 8.05
CA ALA A 143 2.97 10.70 6.74
C ALA A 143 2.00 9.59 6.30
N HIS A 144 1.24 9.00 7.22
CA HIS A 144 0.25 7.96 6.95
C HIS A 144 -1.10 8.47 6.41
N ILE A 145 -1.29 9.80 6.31
CA ILE A 145 -2.51 10.45 5.77
C ILE A 145 -2.29 10.97 4.34
N TRP A 146 -1.06 10.91 3.82
CA TRP A 146 -0.68 11.56 2.56
C TRP A 146 -0.81 10.59 1.37
N ILE A 147 -1.38 11.09 0.28
CA ILE A 147 -1.57 10.37 -1.00
C ILE A 147 -0.23 10.23 -1.75
N GLU A 148 0.68 11.19 -1.57
CA GLU A 148 2.06 11.15 -2.07
C GLU A 148 3.05 11.16 -0.89
N SER A 149 4.03 10.24 -0.91
CA SER A 149 4.99 10.11 0.20
C SER A 149 6.13 11.12 0.03
N PRO A 150 6.34 12.05 0.98
CA PRO A 150 7.36 13.12 0.85
C PRO A 150 8.82 12.64 0.96
N LEU A 151 9.08 11.33 0.79
CA LEU A 151 10.39 10.67 0.91
C LEU A 151 10.86 10.03 -0.41
N ASP A 152 10.25 10.39 -1.55
CA ASP A 152 10.50 9.80 -2.86
C ASP A 152 11.84 10.22 -3.51
N ALA A 153 12.96 9.74 -2.96
CA ALA A 153 14.29 9.87 -3.56
C ALA A 153 15.12 8.56 -3.55
N SER A 154 14.51 7.38 -3.39
CA SER A 154 15.27 6.12 -3.41
C SER A 154 14.49 4.96 -4.03
N SER A 155 15.17 4.08 -4.77
CA SER A 155 14.62 2.83 -5.34
C SER A 155 13.99 1.89 -4.29
N VAL A 156 14.25 2.13 -2.99
CA VAL A 156 13.58 1.47 -1.87
C VAL A 156 12.15 1.99 -1.66
N SER A 157 11.82 3.23 -2.08
CA SER A 157 10.48 3.80 -1.95
C SER A 157 9.45 3.08 -2.80
N LYS A 158 9.82 2.56 -3.99
CA LYS A 158 8.92 1.74 -4.83
C LYS A 158 8.39 0.47 -4.14
N LEU A 159 9.13 -0.06 -3.15
CA LEU A 159 8.68 -1.21 -2.35
C LEU A 159 7.68 -0.80 -1.26
N PHE A 160 7.70 0.48 -0.85
CA PHE A 160 6.85 1.09 0.17
C PHE A 160 5.77 2.03 -0.40
N SER A 161 5.74 2.29 -1.72
CA SER A 161 4.66 3.00 -2.39
C SER A 161 3.38 2.20 -2.25
N THR A 162 2.42 2.75 -1.51
CA THR A 162 1.10 2.16 -1.28
C THR A 162 0.22 2.22 -2.53
N HIS A 163 0.56 3.08 -3.49
CA HIS A 163 -0.09 3.23 -4.78
C HIS A 163 0.84 2.76 -5.93
N PRO A 164 0.28 2.16 -7.00
CA PRO A 164 1.01 1.98 -8.26
C PRO A 164 1.39 3.35 -8.84
N PRO A 165 2.48 3.42 -9.63
CA PRO A 165 2.85 4.66 -10.32
C PRO A 165 1.68 5.23 -11.10
N ILE A 166 1.47 6.55 -10.99
CA ILE A 166 0.36 7.26 -11.66
C ILE A 166 0.37 6.99 -13.18
N GLN A 167 1.55 6.88 -13.79
CA GLN A 167 1.70 6.59 -15.22
C GLN A 167 1.15 5.21 -15.60
N GLU A 168 1.30 4.19 -14.73
CA GLU A 168 0.74 2.86 -14.97
C GLU A 168 -0.80 2.89 -14.92
N ARG A 169 -1.36 3.66 -13.97
CA ARG A 169 -2.82 3.84 -13.86
C ARG A 169 -3.39 4.58 -15.07
N ILE A 170 -2.75 5.67 -15.50
CA ILE A 170 -3.13 6.41 -16.71
C ILE A 170 -3.10 5.48 -17.94
N ALA A 171 -2.06 4.66 -18.09
CA ALA A 171 -1.97 3.71 -19.20
C ALA A 171 -3.10 2.66 -19.16
N ALA A 172 -3.43 2.14 -17.98
CA ALA A 172 -4.55 1.21 -17.82
C ALA A 172 -5.90 1.83 -18.19
N LEU A 173 -6.15 3.08 -17.78
CA LEU A 173 -7.38 3.79 -18.11
C LEU A 173 -7.49 4.11 -19.61
N LYS A 174 -6.39 4.48 -20.27
CA LYS A 174 -6.34 4.63 -21.74
C LYS A 174 -6.68 3.33 -22.47
N ALA A 175 -6.20 2.20 -21.95
CA ALA A 175 -6.57 0.90 -22.51
C ALA A 175 -8.08 0.61 -22.36
N MET A 176 -8.69 0.99 -21.23
CA MET A 176 -10.14 0.86 -21.03
C MET A 176 -10.95 1.77 -21.97
N GLU A 177 -10.52 3.01 -22.20
CA GLU A 177 -11.12 3.92 -23.19
C GLU A 177 -11.12 3.31 -24.60
N SER A 178 -10.05 2.64 -24.99
CA SER A 178 -9.95 2.02 -26.32
C SER A 178 -10.87 0.80 -26.52
N LEU A 179 -11.44 0.26 -25.43
CA LEU A 179 -12.31 -0.91 -25.43
C LEU A 179 -13.81 -0.57 -25.35
N SER A 180 -14.14 0.69 -25.03
CA SER A 180 -15.51 1.21 -24.96
C SER A 180 -15.94 1.88 -26.26
#